data_AF-A0A380TIB0-F1
#
_entry.id   AF-A0A380TIB0-F1
#
_cell.length_a   1.000
_cell.length_b   1.000
_cell.length_c   1.000
_cell.angle_alpha   90.00
_cell.angle_beta   90.00
_cell.angle_gamma   90.00
#
_symmetry.space_group_name_H-M   'P 1'
#
loop_
_entity.id
_entity.type
_entity.pdbx_description
1 polymer ?
#
loop_
_entity_poly.entity_id
_entity_poly.type
_entity_poly.pdbx_seq_one_letter_code
_entity_poly.pdbx_strand_id
1 'polypeptide(L)'
;MKPGLALLASVGYDMLDADGDELQGPSGGGGFRYNPSSSLTFNAFGGWQLEHPQADVRLTYELSPQTTVGATYNDSVGVGQMNLLRNLSTIGYDPVTGRFINQQTGLAFSTALSGIDISDQLTRTQVGTVTAEHRQERNTLSLSLYGTRQKDVGDTRPQSDDALADQDSLGITGNWGRKLAPATGLSVGAGFDYTHADDGGTERSDDVTTGTLRTVIASVTLTQDFSDRLIGYIGYRFQRRFASESDDEFTENAIVLGITRKF
;
A
#
# COMPACT_ATOMS: atom_id res chain seq x y z
N MET A 1 23.34 17.79 5.74
CA MET A 1 22.32 18.77 5.33
C MET A 1 22.12 19.76 6.47
N LYS A 2 21.87 21.05 6.18
CA LYS A 2 21.47 22.01 7.22
C LYS A 2 20.02 21.74 7.61
N PRO A 3 19.65 21.94 8.90
CA PRO A 3 18.27 21.88 9.29
C PRO A 3 17.44 22.86 8.45
N GLY A 4 16.27 22.43 8.00
CA GLY A 4 15.46 23.19 7.07
C GLY A 4 13.97 22.96 7.29
N LEU A 5 13.21 24.05 7.19
CA LEU A 5 11.76 24.05 7.15
C LEU A 5 11.34 24.62 5.80
N ALA A 6 10.47 23.92 5.09
CA ALA A 6 9.81 24.42 3.90
C ALA A 6 8.29 24.34 4.10
N LEU A 7 7.57 25.38 3.69
CA LEU A 7 6.12 25.38 3.66
C LEU A 7 5.64 24.91 2.30
N LEU A 8 4.55 24.15 2.30
CA LEU A 8 3.89 23.61 1.13
C LEU A 8 2.47 24.18 1.09
N ALA A 9 1.98 24.49 -0.09
CA ALA A 9 0.60 24.90 -0.30
C ALA A 9 0.13 24.38 -1.65
N SER A 10 -1.14 24.00 -1.74
CA SER A 10 -1.81 23.70 -2.99
C SER A 10 -3.21 24.30 -3.00
N VAL A 11 -3.70 24.62 -4.18
CA VAL A 11 -5.08 25.01 -4.44
C VAL A 11 -5.45 24.49 -5.82
N GLY A 12 -6.69 24.04 -5.97
CA GLY A 12 -7.20 23.42 -7.17
C GLY A 12 -8.71 23.38 -7.18
N TYR A 13 -9.24 22.71 -8.19
CA TYR A 13 -10.64 22.39 -8.33
C TYR A 13 -10.71 21.00 -8.92
N ASP A 14 -11.37 20.08 -8.24
CA ASP A 14 -11.47 18.69 -8.64
C ASP A 14 -12.92 18.38 -9.03
N MET A 15 -13.07 17.54 -10.06
CA MET A 15 -14.33 17.02 -10.54
C MET A 15 -14.16 15.51 -10.69
N LEU A 16 -15.05 14.75 -10.08
CA LEU A 16 -15.11 13.30 -10.16
C LEU A 16 -16.55 12.90 -10.45
N ASP A 17 -16.74 12.19 -11.56
CA ASP A 17 -18.02 11.62 -11.97
C ASP A 17 -17.91 10.10 -11.78
N ALA A 18 -18.70 9.55 -10.86
CA ALA A 18 -18.69 8.14 -10.50
C ALA A 18 -20.13 7.66 -10.27
N ASP A 19 -20.58 6.69 -11.08
CA ASP A 19 -21.91 6.05 -11.05
C ASP A 19 -23.11 6.97 -10.73
N GLY A 20 -23.15 8.14 -11.38
CA GLY A 20 -24.25 9.09 -11.21
C GLY A 20 -24.18 9.95 -9.94
N ASP A 21 -23.07 9.91 -9.22
CA ASP A 21 -22.67 10.90 -8.23
C ASP A 21 -21.55 11.78 -8.81
N GLU A 22 -21.85 13.07 -8.92
CA GLU A 22 -20.88 14.09 -9.35
C GLU A 22 -20.36 14.80 -8.10
N LEU A 23 -19.11 14.50 -7.72
CA LEU A 23 -18.40 15.29 -6.73
C LEU A 23 -17.53 16.31 -7.42
N GLN A 24 -17.84 17.57 -7.15
CA GLN A 24 -17.04 18.69 -7.62
C GLN A 24 -16.82 19.66 -6.49
N GLY A 25 -15.61 20.21 -6.42
CA GLY A 25 -15.35 21.18 -5.38
C GLY A 25 -13.96 21.78 -5.47
N PRO A 26 -13.78 22.95 -4.84
CA PRO A 26 -12.45 23.48 -4.62
C PRO A 26 -11.64 22.48 -3.80
N SER A 27 -10.40 22.28 -4.19
CA SER A 27 -9.41 21.56 -3.39
C SER A 27 -8.31 22.50 -2.95
N GLY A 28 -7.69 22.19 -1.83
CA GLY A 28 -6.61 23.00 -1.32
C GLY A 28 -6.04 22.45 -0.03
N GLY A 29 -4.83 22.86 0.28
CA GLY A 29 -4.16 22.37 1.46
C GLY A 29 -2.87 23.11 1.76
N GLY A 30 -2.38 22.85 2.97
CA GLY A 30 -1.13 23.38 3.47
C GLY A 30 -0.34 22.26 4.10
N GLY A 31 0.98 22.39 4.04
CA GLY A 31 1.87 21.42 4.64
C GLY A 31 3.22 22.02 4.96
N PHE A 32 4.08 21.18 5.47
CA PHE A 32 5.46 21.53 5.70
C PHE A 32 6.36 20.31 5.57
N ARG A 33 7.58 20.57 5.15
CA ARG A 33 8.70 19.65 5.21
C ARG A 33 9.67 20.15 6.25
N TYR A 34 9.97 19.30 7.22
CA TYR A 34 10.88 19.59 8.31
C TYR A 34 12.00 18.55 8.34
N ASN A 35 13.25 19.03 8.20
CA ASN A 35 14.43 18.20 8.33
C ASN A 35 15.27 18.76 9.49
N PRO A 36 15.04 18.34 10.75
CA PRO A 36 15.81 18.86 11.89
C PRO A 36 17.26 18.38 11.91
N SER A 37 17.54 17.25 11.27
CA SER A 37 18.87 16.66 11.15
C SER A 37 19.06 16.08 9.74
N SER A 38 20.26 15.56 9.45
CA SER A 38 20.48 14.77 8.22
C SER A 38 19.81 13.40 8.26
N SER A 39 19.48 12.89 9.45
CA SER A 39 18.92 11.55 9.66
C SER A 39 17.39 11.55 9.76
N LEU A 40 16.74 12.70 9.96
CA LEU A 40 15.29 12.79 10.11
C LEU A 40 14.69 13.68 9.04
N THR A 41 13.73 13.13 8.30
CA THR A 41 12.87 13.87 7.37
C THR A 41 11.42 13.67 7.81
N PHE A 42 10.70 14.77 7.99
CA PHE A 42 9.27 14.78 8.27
C PHE A 42 8.56 15.62 7.22
N ASN A 43 7.50 15.08 6.66
CA ASN A 43 6.59 15.79 5.77
C ASN A 43 5.18 15.60 6.30
N ALA A 44 4.43 16.68 6.37
CA ALA A 44 3.00 16.64 6.65
C ALA A 44 2.30 17.57 5.69
N PHE A 45 1.20 17.12 5.13
CA PHE A 45 0.33 17.87 4.27
C PHE A 45 -1.11 17.58 4.68
N GLY A 46 -1.91 18.63 4.88
CA GLY A 46 -3.31 18.52 5.22
C GLY A 46 -4.12 19.42 4.31
N GLY A 47 -5.31 18.98 3.92
CA GLY A 47 -6.12 19.72 2.98
C GLY A 47 -7.54 19.20 2.87
N TRP A 48 -8.16 19.60 1.78
CA TRP A 48 -9.53 19.27 1.44
C TRP A 48 -9.59 18.98 -0.06
N GLN A 49 -10.29 17.92 -0.45
CA GLN A 49 -10.52 17.53 -1.83
C GLN A 49 -11.85 16.79 -1.91
N LEU A 50 -12.65 17.08 -2.95
CA LEU A 50 -13.97 16.49 -3.17
C LEU A 50 -14.86 16.55 -1.92
N GLU A 51 -14.92 17.70 -1.26
CA GLU A 51 -15.72 17.88 -0.04
C GLU A 51 -15.27 17.07 1.20
N HIS A 52 -14.09 16.46 1.17
CA HIS A 52 -13.55 15.70 2.30
C HIS A 52 -12.16 16.15 2.76
N PRO A 53 -11.88 16.08 4.08
CA PRO A 53 -10.54 16.35 4.60
C PRO A 53 -9.58 15.24 4.18
N GLN A 54 -8.36 15.64 3.83
CA GLN A 54 -7.27 14.74 3.47
C GLN A 54 -6.01 15.05 4.27
N ALA A 55 -5.20 14.02 4.46
CA ALA A 55 -3.92 14.13 5.14
C ALA A 55 -2.89 13.17 4.54
N ASP A 56 -1.68 13.66 4.35
CA ASP A 56 -0.51 12.88 3.98
C ASP A 56 0.61 13.20 4.97
N VAL A 57 1.06 12.19 5.70
CA VAL A 57 2.15 12.30 6.67
C VAL A 57 3.21 11.28 6.32
N ARG A 58 4.47 11.72 6.27
CA ARG A 58 5.63 10.86 6.05
C ARG A 58 6.75 11.22 7.00
N LEU A 59 7.20 10.24 7.76
CA LEU A 59 8.37 10.31 8.61
C LEU A 59 9.40 9.31 8.10
N THR A 60 10.65 9.72 8.00
CA THR A 60 11.78 8.84 7.70
C THR A 60 12.91 9.17 8.65
N TYR A 61 13.42 8.14 9.33
CA TYR A 61 14.49 8.24 10.29
C TYR A 61 15.60 7.23 10.01
N GLU A 62 16.79 7.71 9.71
CA GLU A 62 18.02 6.92 9.62
C GLU A 62 18.55 6.68 11.03
N LEU A 63 18.19 5.54 11.61
CA LEU A 63 18.68 5.13 12.93
C LEU A 63 20.19 4.86 12.90
N SER A 64 20.70 4.35 11.77
CA SER A 64 22.12 4.18 11.49
C SER A 64 22.36 4.23 9.97
N PRO A 65 23.61 4.26 9.47
CA PRO A 65 23.89 4.15 8.03
C PRO A 65 23.35 2.87 7.37
N GLN A 66 22.97 1.88 8.19
CA GLN A 66 22.47 0.58 7.78
C GLN A 66 20.99 0.39 8.09
N THR A 67 20.38 1.25 8.91
CA THR A 67 19.01 1.05 9.41
C THR A 67 18.17 2.29 9.20
N THR A 68 17.06 2.14 8.48
CA THR A 68 16.09 3.21 8.25
C THR A 68 14.72 2.77 8.74
N VAL A 69 14.03 3.66 9.44
CA VAL A 69 12.65 3.47 9.89
C VAL A 69 11.79 4.51 9.18
N GLY A 70 10.66 4.07 8.63
CA GLY A 70 9.67 4.91 7.99
C GLY A 70 8.33 4.81 8.70
N ALA A 71 7.55 5.90 8.67
CA ALA A 71 6.13 5.84 8.96
C ALA A 71 5.39 6.71 7.95
N THR A 72 4.27 6.22 7.45
CA THR A 72 3.40 6.95 6.53
C THR A 72 1.96 6.86 6.99
N TYR A 73 1.20 7.93 6.78
CA TYR A 73 -0.25 7.93 6.88
C TYR A 73 -0.79 8.69 5.67
N ASN A 74 -1.71 8.07 4.92
CA ASN A 74 -2.37 8.68 3.79
C ASN A 74 -3.89 8.53 3.97
N ASP A 75 -4.61 9.62 3.75
CA ASP A 75 -6.07 9.68 3.79
C ASP A 75 -6.54 10.30 2.48
N SER A 76 -7.26 9.51 1.69
CA SER A 76 -7.67 9.90 0.35
C SER A 76 -9.11 9.46 0.07
N VAL A 77 -9.76 10.19 -0.82
CA VAL A 77 -11.09 9.85 -1.34
C VAL A 77 -10.96 9.63 -2.85
N GLY A 78 -11.63 8.59 -3.35
CA GLY A 78 -11.67 8.29 -4.76
C GLY A 78 -12.28 6.91 -5.03
N VAL A 79 -12.38 6.57 -6.32
CA VAL A 79 -12.88 5.27 -6.76
C VAL A 79 -11.78 4.20 -6.75
N GLY A 80 -12.16 2.92 -6.68
CA GLY A 80 -11.21 1.79 -6.61
C GLY A 80 -10.20 1.78 -7.76
N GLN A 81 -10.61 2.18 -8.97
CA GLN A 81 -9.71 2.27 -10.14
C GLN A 81 -8.63 3.35 -9.96
N MET A 82 -8.98 4.51 -9.37
CA MET A 82 -8.03 5.59 -9.12
C MET A 82 -7.04 5.21 -8.02
N ASN A 83 -7.52 4.53 -6.98
CA ASN A 83 -6.67 4.02 -5.89
C ASN A 83 -5.72 2.93 -6.41
N LEU A 84 -6.17 2.07 -7.30
CA LEU A 84 -5.32 1.10 -8.00
C LEU A 84 -4.26 1.82 -8.85
N LEU A 85 -4.64 2.80 -9.69
CA LEU A 85 -3.69 3.55 -10.52
C LEU A 85 -2.64 4.30 -9.68
N ARG A 86 -3.06 4.93 -8.57
CA ARG A 86 -2.14 5.56 -7.61
C ARG A 86 -1.17 4.53 -7.01
N ASN A 87 -1.66 3.36 -6.59
CA ASN A 87 -0.81 2.27 -6.09
C ASN A 87 0.10 1.63 -7.14
N LEU A 88 -0.32 1.57 -8.42
CA LEU A 88 0.51 1.08 -9.51
C LEU A 88 1.60 2.11 -9.87
N SER A 89 1.28 3.39 -9.82
CA SER A 89 2.25 4.48 -10.08
C SER A 89 3.38 4.54 -9.06
N THR A 90 3.17 3.97 -7.87
CA THR A 90 4.19 3.88 -6.82
C THR A 90 5.02 2.62 -6.95
N ILE A 91 4.81 1.74 -7.92
CA ILE A 91 5.68 0.59 -8.13
C ILE A 91 7.02 1.07 -8.69
N GLY A 92 8.11 0.71 -8.01
CA GLY A 92 9.48 0.90 -8.45
C GLY A 92 10.21 -0.43 -8.46
N TYR A 93 11.34 -0.48 -9.13
CA TYR A 93 12.22 -1.63 -9.06
C TYR A 93 13.37 -1.27 -8.11
N ASP A 94 13.56 -2.06 -7.06
CA ASP A 94 14.74 -1.94 -6.21
C ASP A 94 15.89 -2.75 -6.83
N PRO A 95 16.95 -2.08 -7.35
CA PRO A 95 18.08 -2.77 -7.95
C PRO A 95 18.97 -3.50 -6.93
N VAL A 96 18.81 -3.27 -5.63
CA VAL A 96 19.58 -3.93 -4.58
C VAL A 96 18.95 -5.25 -4.19
N THR A 97 17.62 -5.29 -4.01
CA THR A 97 16.88 -6.50 -3.64
C THR A 97 16.33 -7.27 -4.84
N GLY A 98 16.31 -6.66 -6.03
CA GLY A 98 15.87 -7.26 -7.28
C GLY A 98 14.35 -7.39 -7.41
N ARG A 99 13.58 -6.60 -6.64
CA ARG A 99 12.11 -6.74 -6.55
C ARG A 99 11.43 -5.48 -7.03
N PHE A 100 10.21 -5.65 -7.52
CA PHE A 100 9.26 -4.55 -7.52
C PHE A 100 8.95 -4.19 -6.07
N ILE A 101 9.13 -2.94 -5.72
CA ILE A 101 8.81 -2.36 -4.44
C ILE A 101 7.75 -1.26 -4.63
N ASN A 102 6.95 -0.98 -3.62
CA ASN A 102 6.24 0.29 -3.56
C ASN A 102 7.26 1.37 -3.15
N GLN A 103 7.53 2.35 -4.02
CA GLN A 103 8.46 3.46 -3.83
C GLN A 103 8.09 4.39 -2.68
N GLN A 104 6.82 4.42 -2.26
CA GLN A 104 6.41 5.19 -1.08
C GLN A 104 6.78 4.47 0.22
N THR A 105 6.72 3.14 0.25
CA THR A 105 6.93 2.35 1.48
C THR A 105 8.27 1.61 1.53
N GLY A 106 8.96 1.46 0.39
CA GLY A 106 10.19 0.68 0.22
C GLY A 106 9.98 -0.85 0.23
N LEU A 107 8.75 -1.33 0.31
CA LEU A 107 8.41 -2.74 0.52
C LEU A 107 8.19 -3.45 -0.80
N ALA A 108 8.40 -4.77 -0.83
CA ALA A 108 8.03 -5.57 -1.99
C ALA A 108 6.56 -5.34 -2.39
N PHE A 109 6.36 -4.96 -3.65
CA PHE A 109 5.04 -4.83 -4.23
C PHE A 109 4.32 -6.19 -4.16
N SER A 110 3.16 -6.21 -3.52
CA SER A 110 2.28 -7.37 -3.46
C SER A 110 0.89 -6.94 -3.90
N THR A 111 0.37 -7.59 -4.93
CA THR A 111 -1.01 -7.41 -5.41
C THR A 111 -2.05 -7.96 -4.44
N ALA A 112 -1.68 -8.76 -3.42
CA ALA A 112 -2.66 -9.31 -2.47
C ALA A 112 -2.68 -8.61 -1.11
N LEU A 113 -1.95 -7.50 -0.95
CA LEU A 113 -2.21 -6.56 0.17
C LEU A 113 -3.34 -5.59 -0.18
N SER A 114 -3.89 -5.73 -1.38
CA SER A 114 -4.94 -4.88 -1.90
C SER A 114 -6.20 -5.71 -1.93
N GLY A 115 -6.97 -5.70 -0.84
CA GLY A 115 -8.42 -5.84 -0.90
C GLY A 115 -9.06 -4.64 -1.62
N ILE A 116 -8.40 -4.12 -2.66
CA ILE A 116 -8.91 -3.05 -3.50
C ILE A 116 -9.83 -3.76 -4.46
N ASP A 117 -11.09 -3.85 -4.07
CA ASP A 117 -12.13 -4.15 -5.00
C ASP A 117 -12.14 -3.07 -6.10
N ILE A 118 -12.27 -3.50 -7.35
CA ILE A 118 -12.41 -2.57 -8.47
C ILE A 118 -13.87 -2.18 -8.49
N SER A 119 -14.23 -1.31 -7.55
CA SER A 119 -15.53 -0.69 -7.46
C SER A 119 -15.47 0.73 -8.03
N ASP A 120 -16.51 1.12 -8.76
CA ASP A 120 -16.81 2.48 -9.17
C ASP A 120 -17.37 3.35 -8.04
N GLN A 121 -17.56 2.77 -6.84
CA GLN A 121 -18.01 3.51 -5.67
C GLN A 121 -16.94 4.42 -5.10
N LEU A 122 -17.41 5.55 -4.58
CA LEU A 122 -16.58 6.54 -3.93
C LEU A 122 -16.24 6.10 -2.51
N THR A 123 -14.97 5.76 -2.28
CA THR A 123 -14.52 5.33 -0.96
C THR A 123 -13.48 6.27 -0.39
N ARG A 124 -13.46 6.37 0.94
CA ARG A 124 -12.39 7.00 1.71
C ARG A 124 -11.48 5.90 2.18
N THR A 125 -10.23 5.96 1.75
CA THR A 125 -9.20 5.02 2.14
C THR A 125 -8.17 5.72 3.00
N GLN A 126 -8.00 5.21 4.21
CA GLN A 126 -6.97 5.61 5.17
C GLN A 126 -5.95 4.48 5.27
N VAL A 127 -4.67 4.79 5.05
CA VAL A 127 -3.58 3.81 5.09
C VAL A 127 -2.48 4.31 6.00
N GLY A 128 -2.28 3.62 7.11
CA GLY A 128 -1.11 3.79 7.98
C GLY A 128 -0.07 2.71 7.68
N THR A 129 1.21 3.06 7.66
CA THR A 129 2.29 2.08 7.53
C THR A 129 3.48 2.49 8.38
N VAL A 130 4.14 1.51 8.99
CA VAL A 130 5.41 1.65 9.68
C VAL A 130 6.37 0.62 9.11
N THR A 131 7.52 1.07 8.62
CA THR A 131 8.52 0.20 8.01
C THR A 131 9.85 0.32 8.74
N ALA A 132 10.59 -0.78 8.79
CA ALA A 132 11.97 -0.81 9.25
C ALA A 132 12.80 -1.62 8.24
N GLU A 133 13.85 -1.02 7.72
CA GLU A 133 14.80 -1.66 6.82
C GLU A 133 16.18 -1.68 7.48
N HIS A 134 16.86 -2.82 7.40
CA HIS A 134 18.24 -3.00 7.84
C HIS A 134 19.08 -3.66 6.75
N ARG A 135 20.21 -3.05 6.40
CA ARG A 135 21.13 -3.51 5.36
C ARG A 135 22.49 -3.82 5.96
N GLN A 136 22.89 -5.08 5.87
CA GLN A 136 24.20 -5.53 6.34
C GLN A 136 24.88 -6.34 5.23
N GLU A 137 25.91 -5.75 4.64
CA GLU A 137 26.71 -6.34 3.57
C GLU A 137 25.85 -6.80 2.38
N ARG A 138 25.67 -8.12 2.25
CA ARG A 138 24.88 -8.76 1.20
C ARG A 138 23.44 -9.00 1.61
N ASN A 139 23.06 -8.75 2.87
CA ASN A 139 21.75 -9.01 3.43
C ASN A 139 20.94 -7.74 3.57
N THR A 140 19.64 -7.84 3.33
CA THR A 140 18.65 -6.79 3.56
C THR A 140 17.47 -7.41 4.28
N LEU A 141 17.09 -6.85 5.42
CA LEU A 141 15.90 -7.23 6.17
C LEU A 141 14.93 -6.05 6.12
N SER A 142 13.68 -6.29 5.80
CA SER A 142 12.62 -5.30 5.82
C SER A 142 11.42 -5.85 6.59
N LEU A 143 10.91 -5.09 7.54
CA LEU A 143 9.68 -5.37 8.28
C LEU A 143 8.70 -4.22 8.03
N SER A 144 7.42 -4.55 7.86
CA SER A 144 6.34 -3.58 7.74
C SER A 144 5.16 -3.97 8.57
N LEU A 145 4.56 -2.98 9.20
CA LEU A 145 3.22 -3.03 9.78
C LEU A 145 2.37 -2.05 8.98
N TYR A 146 1.17 -2.44 8.61
CA TYR A 146 0.22 -1.54 7.96
C TYR A 146 -1.17 -1.75 8.51
N GLY A 147 -1.98 -0.71 8.46
CA GLY A 147 -3.40 -0.79 8.68
C GLY A 147 -4.13 0.01 7.62
N THR A 148 -5.24 -0.52 7.13
CA THR A 148 -6.12 0.19 6.22
C THR A 148 -7.49 0.33 6.85
N ARG A 149 -8.16 1.42 6.52
CA ARG A 149 -9.59 1.62 6.76
C ARG A 149 -10.19 2.13 5.47
N GLN A 150 -11.18 1.44 4.98
CA GLN A 150 -11.95 1.82 3.82
C GLN A 150 -13.40 2.03 4.27
N LYS A 151 -13.96 3.17 3.90
CA LYS A 151 -15.36 3.50 4.17
C LYS A 151 -16.01 4.00 2.92
N ASP A 152 -17.28 3.70 2.74
CA ASP A 152 -18.08 4.37 1.72
C ASP A 152 -18.28 5.85 2.09
N VAL A 153 -18.34 6.70 1.07
CA VAL A 153 -18.46 8.15 1.18
C VAL A 153 -19.60 8.69 0.32
N GLY A 154 -20.25 7.83 -0.50
CA GLY A 154 -21.48 8.19 -1.22
C GLY A 154 -22.62 8.55 -0.24
N ASP A 155 -23.36 9.63 -0.54
CA ASP A 155 -24.39 10.19 0.35
C ASP A 155 -25.80 9.61 0.07
N THR A 156 -26.46 9.15 1.15
CA THR A 156 -27.91 9.12 1.47
C THR A 156 -28.97 8.86 0.37
N ARG A 157 -28.71 8.08 -0.68
CA ARG A 157 -29.83 7.42 -1.35
C ARG A 157 -30.32 6.29 -0.43
N PRO A 158 -31.58 6.28 0.03
CA PRO A 158 -32.11 5.07 0.62
C PRO A 158 -32.08 4.01 -0.48
N GLN A 159 -31.33 2.92 -0.25
CA GLN A 159 -31.35 1.71 -1.08
C GLN A 159 -30.66 1.81 -2.45
N SER A 160 -29.32 1.76 -2.47
CA SER A 160 -28.63 0.99 -3.52
C SER A 160 -28.25 -0.36 -2.93
N ASP A 161 -28.58 -1.45 -3.62
CA ASP A 161 -28.28 -2.83 -3.21
C ASP A 161 -26.75 -3.12 -3.17
N ASP A 162 -25.93 -2.16 -3.59
CA ASP A 162 -24.48 -2.33 -3.79
C ASP A 162 -23.60 -1.69 -2.69
N ALA A 163 -24.16 -1.12 -1.61
CA ALA A 163 -23.35 -0.44 -0.58
C ALA A 163 -22.19 -1.32 -0.07
N LEU A 164 -20.95 -0.85 -0.21
CA LEU A 164 -19.77 -1.57 0.26
C LEU A 164 -19.73 -1.58 1.79
N ALA A 165 -19.42 -2.74 2.37
CA ALA A 165 -19.10 -2.86 3.78
C ALA A 165 -17.92 -1.94 4.15
N ASP A 166 -17.98 -1.33 5.32
CA ASP A 166 -16.81 -0.70 5.93
C ASP A 166 -15.76 -1.80 6.17
N GLN A 167 -14.51 -1.54 5.79
CA GLN A 167 -13.45 -2.55 5.85
C GLN A 167 -12.22 -2.01 6.56
N ASP A 168 -11.84 -2.69 7.63
CA ASP A 168 -10.60 -2.45 8.38
C ASP A 168 -9.63 -3.60 8.16
N SER A 169 -8.37 -3.31 7.79
CA SER A 169 -7.30 -4.30 7.74
C SER A 169 -6.12 -3.92 8.62
N LEU A 170 -5.43 -4.94 9.12
CA LEU A 170 -4.16 -4.85 9.82
C LEU A 170 -3.26 -5.98 9.36
N GLY A 171 -2.07 -5.64 8.89
CA GLY A 171 -1.12 -6.63 8.45
C GLY A 171 0.32 -6.37 8.87
N ILE A 172 1.09 -7.44 8.84
CA ILE A 172 2.53 -7.47 9.07
C ILE A 172 3.20 -8.23 7.95
N THR A 173 4.29 -7.70 7.41
CA THR A 173 5.10 -8.39 6.41
C THR A 173 6.57 -8.29 6.76
N GLY A 174 7.28 -9.42 6.70
CA GLY A 174 8.73 -9.48 6.82
C GLY A 174 9.34 -9.98 5.52
N ASN A 175 10.48 -9.44 5.15
CA ASN A 175 11.25 -9.93 4.02
C ASN A 175 12.75 -9.89 4.30
N TRP A 176 13.43 -10.96 3.91
CA TRP A 176 14.88 -11.06 3.91
C TRP A 176 15.37 -11.25 2.48
N GLY A 177 16.28 -10.39 2.04
CA GLY A 177 16.99 -10.48 0.78
C GLY A 177 18.47 -10.74 1.01
N ARG A 178 19.10 -11.51 0.12
CA ARG A 178 20.54 -11.73 0.11
C ARG A 178 21.11 -11.78 -1.30
N LYS A 179 22.20 -11.05 -1.57
CA LYS A 179 23.02 -11.26 -2.77
C LYS A 179 23.84 -12.53 -2.63
N LEU A 180 23.51 -13.55 -3.43
CA LEU A 180 24.26 -14.82 -3.49
C LEU A 180 25.55 -14.64 -4.29
N ALA A 181 25.46 -13.94 -5.42
CA ALA A 181 26.57 -13.57 -6.30
C ALA A 181 26.41 -12.12 -6.77
N PRO A 182 27.41 -11.50 -7.44
CA PRO A 182 27.29 -10.13 -7.94
C PRO A 182 26.05 -9.90 -8.82
N ALA A 183 25.63 -10.92 -9.55
CA ALA A 183 24.49 -10.89 -10.47
C ALA A 183 23.31 -11.77 -10.00
N THR A 184 23.33 -12.33 -8.78
CA THR A 184 22.29 -13.26 -8.31
C THR A 184 21.79 -12.88 -6.93
N GLY A 185 20.47 -12.67 -6.80
CA GLY A 185 19.81 -12.34 -5.55
C GLY A 185 18.80 -13.41 -5.14
N LEU A 186 18.62 -13.60 -3.83
CA LEU A 186 17.57 -14.40 -3.23
C LEU A 186 16.72 -13.50 -2.32
N SER A 187 15.41 -13.67 -2.32
CA SER A 187 14.50 -13.02 -1.39
C SER A 187 13.51 -14.03 -0.83
N VAL A 188 13.25 -13.93 0.47
CA VAL A 188 12.26 -14.74 1.19
C VAL A 188 11.37 -13.80 1.98
N GLY A 189 10.07 -13.84 1.72
CA GLY A 189 9.08 -13.00 2.38
C GLY A 189 7.99 -13.81 3.05
N ALA A 190 7.46 -13.29 4.15
CA ALA A 190 6.28 -13.83 4.83
C ALA A 190 5.37 -12.68 5.27
N GLY A 191 4.08 -12.93 5.36
CA GLY A 191 3.12 -11.93 5.79
C GLY A 191 1.89 -12.54 6.43
N PHE A 192 1.25 -11.74 7.26
CA PHE A 192 -0.06 -12.00 7.84
C PHE A 192 -0.91 -10.74 7.65
N ASP A 193 -2.16 -10.93 7.28
CA ASP A 193 -3.18 -9.91 7.18
C ASP A 193 -4.43 -10.37 7.92
N TYR A 194 -5.02 -9.44 8.66
CA TYR A 194 -6.33 -9.58 9.28
C TYR A 194 -7.22 -8.49 8.72
N THR A 195 -8.35 -8.88 8.15
CA THR A 195 -9.34 -7.97 7.61
C THR A 195 -10.68 -8.23 8.28
N HIS A 196 -11.37 -7.17 8.68
CA HIS A 196 -12.72 -7.21 9.21
C HIS A 196 -13.60 -6.30 8.34
N ALA A 197 -14.74 -6.84 7.90
CA ALA A 197 -15.76 -6.10 7.17
C ALA A 197 -17.04 -6.06 8.00
N ASP A 198 -17.61 -4.86 8.17
CA ASP A 198 -18.88 -4.62 8.86
C ASP A 198 -19.85 -3.81 7.99
N ASP A 199 -21.15 -4.12 8.12
CA ASP A 199 -22.24 -3.56 7.29
C ASP A 199 -22.52 -2.05 7.52
N GLY A 200 -21.80 -1.38 8.42
CA GLY A 200 -22.04 0.04 8.71
C GLY A 200 -23.28 0.33 9.56
N GLY A 201 -24.05 -0.69 9.95
CA GLY A 201 -24.99 -0.63 11.09
C GLY A 201 -26.39 -0.11 10.76
N THR A 202 -26.82 -0.14 9.50
CA THR A 202 -28.21 0.12 9.12
C THR A 202 -28.86 -1.15 8.64
N GLU A 203 -29.82 -1.67 9.41
CA GLU A 203 -30.62 -2.87 9.12
C GLU A 203 -31.16 -2.89 7.66
N ARG A 204 -30.38 -3.42 6.70
CA ARG A 204 -30.80 -4.10 5.46
C ARG A 204 -29.68 -4.10 4.42
N SER A 205 -29.07 -5.26 4.24
CA SER A 205 -28.99 -5.97 2.95
C SER A 205 -28.55 -7.40 3.27
N ASP A 206 -29.28 -8.41 2.77
CA ASP A 206 -28.93 -9.83 2.96
C ASP A 206 -27.66 -10.23 2.16
N ASP A 207 -27.03 -9.29 1.44
CA ASP A 207 -25.93 -9.54 0.49
C ASP A 207 -24.61 -8.84 0.87
N VAL A 208 -24.55 -8.14 2.00
CA VAL A 208 -23.29 -7.52 2.47
C VAL A 208 -22.47 -8.57 3.22
N THR A 209 -21.34 -8.99 2.63
CA THR A 209 -20.40 -9.95 3.24
C THR A 209 -19.76 -9.37 4.51
N THR A 210 -20.47 -9.52 5.63
CA THR A 210 -19.93 -9.24 6.96
C THR A 210 -19.02 -10.40 7.34
N GLY A 211 -17.75 -10.14 7.59
CA GLY A 211 -16.81 -11.23 7.70
C GLY A 211 -15.48 -10.88 8.34
N THR A 212 -14.80 -11.92 8.77
CA THR A 212 -13.42 -11.82 9.23
C THR A 212 -12.54 -12.68 8.34
N LEU A 213 -11.55 -12.06 7.71
CA LEU A 213 -10.58 -12.72 6.85
C LEU A 213 -9.21 -12.68 7.52
N ARG A 214 -8.50 -13.80 7.43
CA ARG A 214 -7.10 -13.93 7.85
C ARG A 214 -6.31 -14.51 6.71
N THR A 215 -5.32 -13.77 6.21
CA THR A 215 -4.49 -14.20 5.10
C THR A 215 -3.05 -14.42 5.56
N VAL A 216 -2.49 -15.58 5.27
CA VAL A 216 -1.07 -15.90 5.47
C VAL A 216 -0.40 -15.99 4.10
N ILE A 217 0.75 -15.36 3.95
CA ILE A 217 1.52 -15.32 2.70
C ILE A 217 2.95 -15.77 2.99
N ALA A 218 3.51 -16.58 2.10
CA ALA A 218 4.92 -16.90 2.05
C ALA A 218 5.43 -16.81 0.61
N SER A 219 6.67 -16.38 0.42
CA SER A 219 7.27 -16.22 -0.89
C SER A 219 8.77 -16.47 -0.87
N VAL A 220 9.28 -17.02 -1.97
CA VAL A 220 10.71 -17.13 -2.25
C VAL A 220 10.94 -16.67 -3.68
N THR A 221 11.96 -15.88 -3.94
CA THR A 221 12.27 -15.36 -5.28
C THR A 221 13.76 -15.37 -5.50
N LEU A 222 14.19 -15.90 -6.64
CA LEU A 222 15.56 -15.84 -7.13
C LEU A 222 15.60 -14.89 -8.32
N THR A 223 16.53 -13.94 -8.29
CA THR A 223 16.75 -12.94 -9.33
C THR A 223 18.14 -13.12 -9.94
N GLN A 224 18.26 -12.91 -11.24
CA GLN A 224 19.50 -12.99 -11.98
C GLN A 224 19.63 -11.80 -12.94
N ASP A 225 20.67 -11.01 -12.78
CA ASP A 225 21.09 -10.04 -13.78
C ASP A 225 21.80 -10.80 -14.91
N PHE A 226 21.23 -10.80 -16.11
CA PHE A 226 21.86 -11.36 -17.32
C PHE A 226 22.77 -10.33 -18.01
N SER A 227 22.47 -9.05 -17.83
CA SER A 227 23.29 -7.91 -18.25
C SER A 227 22.89 -6.66 -17.46
N ASP A 228 23.58 -5.55 -17.66
CA ASP A 228 23.20 -4.25 -17.04
C ASP A 228 21.78 -3.80 -17.40
N ARG A 229 21.20 -4.36 -18.47
CA ARG A 229 19.88 -3.99 -19.00
C ARG A 229 18.85 -5.12 -18.92
N LEU A 230 19.20 -6.32 -18.47
CA LEU A 230 18.31 -7.46 -18.53
C LEU A 230 18.36 -8.27 -17.24
N ILE A 231 17.19 -8.50 -16.65
CA ILE A 231 17.02 -9.22 -15.39
C ILE A 231 16.03 -10.35 -15.63
N GLY A 232 16.31 -11.55 -15.14
CA GLY A 232 15.34 -12.62 -15.00
C GLY A 232 15.00 -12.87 -13.54
N TYR A 233 13.81 -13.40 -13.30
CA TYR A 233 13.43 -13.87 -11.97
C TYR A 233 12.52 -15.10 -12.03
N ILE A 234 12.64 -15.92 -11.01
CA ILE A 234 11.75 -17.03 -10.70
C ILE A 234 11.30 -16.90 -9.25
N GLY A 235 10.00 -16.96 -9.02
CA GLY A 235 9.40 -16.86 -7.71
C GLY A 235 8.41 -17.97 -7.46
N TYR A 236 8.35 -18.42 -6.21
CA TYR A 236 7.26 -19.22 -5.68
C TYR A 236 6.52 -18.42 -4.62
N ARG A 237 5.20 -18.51 -4.62
CA ARG A 237 4.33 -17.87 -3.66
C ARG A 237 3.27 -18.85 -3.17
N PHE A 238 3.09 -18.85 -1.86
CA PHE A 238 2.01 -19.51 -1.16
C PHE A 238 1.12 -18.46 -0.51
N GLN A 239 -0.19 -18.64 -0.60
CA GLN A 239 -1.16 -17.83 0.10
C GLN A 239 -2.27 -18.72 0.62
N ARG A 240 -2.72 -18.47 1.85
CA ARG A 240 -3.90 -19.11 2.41
C ARG A 240 -4.76 -18.08 3.08
N ARG A 241 -6.03 -18.02 2.69
CA ARG A 241 -7.07 -17.22 3.32
C ARG A 241 -7.97 -18.12 4.15
N PHE A 242 -8.19 -17.72 5.39
CA PHE A 242 -9.20 -18.26 6.28
C PHE A 242 -10.30 -17.20 6.41
N ALA A 243 -11.55 -17.62 6.36
CA ALA A 243 -12.69 -16.74 6.36
C ALA A 243 -13.75 -17.24 7.33
N SER A 244 -14.67 -16.36 7.73
CA SER A 244 -15.86 -16.75 8.51
C SER A 244 -16.78 -17.66 7.71
N GLU A 245 -16.82 -17.46 6.40
CA GLU A 245 -17.59 -18.27 5.46
C GLU A 245 -16.64 -19.19 4.68
N SER A 246 -17.00 -20.48 4.55
CA SER A 246 -16.12 -21.47 3.92
C SER A 246 -15.84 -21.18 2.46
N ASP A 247 -16.75 -20.49 1.79
CA ASP A 247 -16.69 -20.24 0.35
C ASP A 247 -15.67 -19.15 0.00
N ASP A 248 -15.29 -18.34 1.00
CA ASP A 248 -14.23 -17.33 0.93
C ASP A 248 -12.84 -17.87 1.35
N GLU A 249 -12.76 -19.12 1.81
CA GLU A 249 -11.48 -19.77 2.09
C GLU A 249 -10.82 -20.25 0.81
N PHE A 250 -9.52 -19.97 0.68
CA PHE A 250 -8.75 -20.55 -0.40
C PHE A 250 -7.29 -20.77 -0.03
N THR A 251 -6.66 -21.66 -0.77
CA THR A 251 -5.21 -21.84 -0.77
C THR A 251 -4.72 -21.72 -2.19
N GLU A 252 -3.77 -20.80 -2.40
CA GLU A 252 -3.20 -20.51 -3.70
C GLU A 252 -1.69 -20.77 -3.67
N ASN A 253 -1.22 -21.40 -4.75
CA ASN A 253 0.20 -21.60 -5.01
C ASN A 253 0.49 -21.05 -6.39
N ALA A 254 1.44 -20.14 -6.49
CA ALA A 254 1.80 -19.51 -7.75
C ALA A 254 3.31 -19.62 -7.99
N ILE A 255 3.68 -19.99 -9.21
CA ILE A 255 5.05 -19.88 -9.72
C ILE A 255 5.06 -18.73 -10.72
N VAL A 256 5.93 -17.75 -10.48
CA VAL A 256 6.06 -16.57 -11.32
C VAL A 256 7.42 -16.60 -11.98
N LEU A 257 7.43 -16.46 -13.30
CA LEU A 257 8.62 -16.35 -14.12
C LEU A 257 8.54 -15.02 -14.85
N GLY A 258 9.64 -14.28 -14.90
CA GLY A 258 9.66 -13.03 -15.66
C GLY A 258 11.05 -12.61 -16.08
N ILE A 259 11.06 -11.78 -17.11
CA ILE A 259 12.25 -11.10 -17.62
C ILE A 259 11.90 -9.63 -17.81
N THR A 260 12.75 -8.75 -17.30
CA THR A 260 12.57 -7.30 -17.36
C THR A 260 13.78 -6.65 -18.02
N ARG A 261 13.53 -5.74 -18.96
CA ARG A 261 14.54 -4.88 -19.55
C ARG A 261 14.57 -3.53 -18.84
N LYS A 262 15.75 -3.09 -18.38
CA LYS A 262 15.98 -1.72 -17.88
C LYS A 262 16.22 -0.81 -19.09
N PHE A 263 15.54 0.34 -19.14
CA PHE A 263 15.68 1.36 -20.18
C PHE A 263 16.52 2.53 -19.69
#